data_AF-A0AAE0ARZ9-F1
#
_entry.id   AF-A0AAE0ARZ9-F1
#
_cell.length_a   1.000
_cell.length_b   1.000
_cell.length_c   1.000
_cell.angle_alpha   90.00
_cell.angle_beta   90.00
_cell.angle_gamma   90.00
#
_symmetry.space_group_name_H-M   'P 1'
#
loop_
_entity.id
_entity.type
_entity.pdbx_description
1 polymer ?
#
loop_
_entity_poly.entity_id
_entity_poly.type
_entity_poly.pdbx_seq_one_letter_code
_entity_poly.pdbx_strand_id
1 'polypeptide(L)'
;MVQQCNPGSAAYLHLLQSATTFQRFFLGFEAQKNGFIEGCRPFIGIDSYHLKGLYGGVLLSAVALDANSGHFPLAFCICEGETLESWSWF
;
A
#
# COMPACT_ATOMS: atom_id res chain seq x y z
N MET A 1 2.37 -16.12 3.91
CA MET A 1 0.94 -16.28 3.61
C MET A 1 0.53 -15.55 2.33
N VAL A 2 0.51 -14.21 2.27
CA VAL A 2 0.05 -13.47 1.06
C VAL A 2 0.76 -13.92 -0.21
N GLN A 3 2.09 -13.84 -0.24
CA GLN A 3 2.87 -14.18 -1.45
C GLN A 3 2.86 -15.68 -1.79
N GLN A 4 2.50 -16.54 -0.82
CA GLN A 4 2.34 -17.98 -1.04
C GLN A 4 0.99 -18.29 -1.70
N CYS A 5 -0.08 -17.64 -1.23
CA CYS A 5 -1.43 -17.85 -1.74
C CYS A 5 -1.73 -17.01 -2.99
N ASN A 6 -1.02 -15.90 -3.18
CA ASN A 6 -1.14 -14.99 -4.32
C ASN A 6 0.26 -14.71 -4.88
N PRO A 7 0.83 -15.67 -5.64
CA PRO A 7 2.13 -15.48 -6.30
C PRO A 7 2.17 -14.17 -7.10
N GLY A 8 3.34 -13.55 -7.15
CA GLY A 8 3.56 -12.24 -7.80
C GLY A 8 3.09 -11.02 -6.99
N SER A 9 2.31 -11.22 -5.92
CA SER A 9 1.97 -10.14 -5.00
C SER A 9 3.18 -9.75 -4.14
N ALA A 10 3.22 -8.48 -3.75
CA ALA A 10 4.23 -7.90 -2.89
C ALA A 10 3.64 -7.69 -1.48
N ALA A 11 4.29 -8.25 -0.47
CA ALA A 11 3.95 -8.02 0.92
C ALA A 11 5.25 -7.90 1.72
N TYR A 12 5.53 -6.72 2.26
CA TYR A 12 6.78 -6.44 2.96
C TYR A 12 6.49 -5.92 4.36
N LEU A 13 7.17 -6.49 5.35
CA LEU A 13 7.11 -6.08 6.74
C LEU A 13 8.47 -5.52 7.15
N HIS A 14 8.48 -4.30 7.66
CA HIS A 14 9.66 -3.66 8.22
C HIS A 14 9.47 -3.50 9.74
N LEU A 15 10.40 -4.07 10.48
CA LEU A 15 10.45 -4.00 11.94
C LEU A 15 11.66 -3.18 12.36
N LEU A 16 11.57 -2.48 13.49
CA LEU A 16 12.75 -1.87 14.09
C LEU A 16 13.76 -2.95 14.51
N GLN A 17 15.02 -2.55 14.72
CA GLN A 17 16.18 -3.43 14.95
C GLN A 17 16.00 -4.53 16.03
N SER A 18 15.09 -4.35 16.99
CA SER A 18 14.74 -5.38 17.97
C SER A 18 13.83 -6.52 17.43
N ALA A 19 13.37 -6.41 16.19
CA ALA A 19 12.40 -7.31 15.52
C ALA A 19 11.06 -7.49 16.28
N THR A 20 10.77 -6.64 17.26
CA THR A 20 9.55 -6.72 18.08
C THR A 20 8.61 -5.54 17.87
N THR A 21 9.08 -4.46 17.25
CA THR A 21 8.31 -3.24 17.03
C THR A 21 8.02 -3.05 15.56
N PHE A 22 6.74 -2.97 15.24
CA PHE A 22 6.25 -2.62 13.91
C PHE A 22 6.74 -1.23 13.51
N GLN A 23 7.24 -1.08 12.28
CA GLN A 23 7.53 0.23 11.69
C GLN A 23 6.73 0.46 10.42
N ARG A 24 6.82 -0.47 9.45
CA ARG A 24 6.13 -0.32 8.15
C ARG A 24 5.59 -1.65 7.64
N PHE A 25 4.50 -1.58 6.88
CA PHE A 25 3.99 -2.71 6.13
C PHE A 25 3.46 -2.25 4.79
N PHE A 26 3.89 -2.90 3.71
CA PHE A 26 3.42 -2.68 2.35
C PHE A 26 2.64 -3.90 1.86
N LEU A 27 1.55 -3.65 1.13
CA LEU A 27 0.83 -4.67 0.41
C LEU A 27 0.40 -4.18 -0.98
N GLY A 28 0.72 -4.97 -2.01
CA GLY A 28 0.24 -4.79 -3.37
C GLY A 28 -0.01 -6.15 -4.02
N PHE A 29 -1.19 -6.33 -4.62
CA PHE A 29 -1.54 -7.59 -5.28
C PHE A 29 -1.21 -7.54 -6.77
N GLU A 30 -0.65 -8.62 -7.31
CA GLU A 30 -0.41 -8.71 -8.75
C GLU A 30 -1.71 -8.61 -9.56
N ALA A 31 -2.81 -9.19 -9.06
CA ALA A 31 -4.11 -9.08 -9.71
C ALA A 31 -4.58 -7.62 -9.86
N GLN A 32 -4.31 -6.76 -8.86
CA GLN A 32 -4.65 -5.33 -8.96
C GLN A 32 -3.74 -4.60 -9.95
N LYS A 33 -2.43 -4.88 -9.93
CA LYS A 33 -1.49 -4.36 -10.94
C LYS A 33 -1.95 -4.72 -12.37
N ASN A 34 -2.34 -5.96 -12.61
CA ASN A 34 -2.79 -6.41 -13.92
C ASN A 34 -4.14 -5.77 -14.30
N GLY A 35 -5.10 -5.72 -13.37
CA GLY A 35 -6.38 -5.05 -13.58
C GLY A 35 -6.24 -3.55 -13.90
N PHE A 36 -5.24 -2.89 -13.33
CA PHE A 36 -4.90 -1.52 -13.69
C PHE A 36 -4.44 -1.41 -15.15
N ILE A 37 -3.48 -2.24 -15.56
CA ILE A 37 -2.90 -2.22 -16.90
C ILE A 37 -3.96 -2.56 -17.97
N GLU A 38 -4.86 -3.49 -17.66
CA GLU A 38 -5.82 -4.04 -18.62
C GLU A 38 -7.12 -3.23 -18.71
N GLY A 39 -7.54 -2.55 -17.63
CA GLY A 39 -8.90 -2.00 -17.54
C GLY A 39 -9.05 -0.64 -16.87
N CYS A 40 -8.02 -0.11 -16.21
CA CYS A 40 -8.11 1.21 -15.59
C CYS A 40 -7.64 2.32 -16.53
N ARG A 41 -8.06 3.55 -16.20
CA ARG A 41 -7.53 4.77 -16.82
C ARG A 41 -6.06 4.93 -16.40
N PRO A 42 -5.18 5.51 -17.24
CA PRO A 42 -3.76 5.70 -16.94
C PRO A 42 -3.55 6.87 -15.96
N PHE A 43 -4.12 6.73 -14.77
CA PHE A 43 -4.11 7.70 -13.70
C PHE A 43 -3.96 6.98 -12.37
N ILE A 44 -3.04 7.47 -11.53
CA ILE A 44 -2.84 6.98 -10.17
C ILE A 44 -2.98 8.17 -9.23
N GLY A 45 -3.94 8.08 -8.33
CA GLY A 45 -4.08 8.95 -7.17
C GLY A 45 -3.36 8.33 -5.97
N ILE A 46 -2.70 9.17 -5.19
CA ILE A 46 -2.01 8.77 -3.97
C ILE A 46 -2.48 9.68 -2.85
N ASP A 47 -2.82 9.10 -1.71
CA ASP A 47 -3.28 9.83 -0.54
C ASP A 47 -2.82 9.17 0.76
N SER A 48 -2.81 9.95 1.83
CA SER A 48 -2.40 9.53 3.17
C SER A 48 -3.48 9.84 4.21
N TYR A 49 -3.70 8.89 5.12
CA TYR A 49 -4.67 9.02 6.21
C TYR A 49 -4.01 8.73 7.55
N HIS A 50 -4.10 9.68 8.48
CA HIS A 50 -3.59 9.52 9.83
C HIS A 50 -4.44 8.53 10.64
N LEU A 51 -3.81 7.44 11.08
CA LEU A 51 -4.46 6.41 11.87
C LEU A 51 -4.67 6.88 13.31
N LYS A 52 -5.87 6.63 13.84
CA LYS A 52 -6.22 6.92 15.24
C LYS A 52 -6.10 5.66 16.08
N GLY A 53 -5.50 5.77 17.26
CA GLY A 53 -5.35 4.65 18.20
C GLY A 53 -4.06 4.79 19.00
N LEU A 54 -3.78 3.78 19.83
CA LEU A 54 -2.62 3.78 20.73
C LEU A 54 -1.27 3.91 19.99
N TYR A 55 -1.20 3.36 18.77
CA TYR A 55 0.04 3.28 18.00
C TYR A 55 0.16 4.32 16.89
N GLY A 56 -0.91 5.08 16.60
CA GLY A 56 -0.92 6.11 15.55
C GLY A 56 -0.49 5.57 14.18
N GLY A 57 0.32 6.36 13.47
CA GLY A 57 0.84 6.05 12.14
C GLY A 57 -0.01 6.63 11.01
N VAL A 58 0.36 6.29 9.79
CA VAL A 58 -0.26 6.79 8.56
C VAL A 58 -0.50 5.62 7.62
N LEU A 59 -1.70 5.57 7.05
CA LEU A 59 -2.05 4.70 5.93
C LEU A 59 -1.85 5.48 4.63
N LEU A 60 -0.85 5.09 3.86
CA LEU A 60 -0.65 5.52 2.48
C LEU A 60 -1.41 4.59 1.55
N SER A 61 -2.06 5.14 0.54
CA SER A 61 -2.81 4.36 -0.44
C SER A 61 -2.58 4.86 -1.85
N ALA A 62 -2.51 3.93 -2.80
CA ALA A 62 -2.47 4.20 -4.22
C ALA A 62 -3.73 3.62 -4.85
N VAL A 63 -4.46 4.46 -5.58
CA VAL A 63 -5.71 4.11 -6.24
C VAL A 63 -5.67 4.54 -7.71
N ALA A 64 -6.31 3.78 -8.57
CA ALA A 64 -6.62 4.18 -9.94
C ALA A 64 -8.10 4.49 -10.08
N LEU A 65 -8.47 4.95 -11.27
CA LEU A 65 -9.86 5.03 -11.71
C LEU A 65 -10.11 3.95 -12.75
N ASP A 66 -11.13 3.12 -12.52
CA ASP A 66 -11.56 2.14 -13.52
C ASP A 66 -12.28 2.82 -14.71
N ALA A 67 -12.66 2.03 -15.71
CA ALA A 67 -13.40 2.52 -16.88
C ALA A 67 -14.72 3.22 -16.52
N ASN A 68 -15.34 2.83 -15.41
CA ASN A 68 -16.60 3.38 -14.89
C ASN A 68 -16.39 4.50 -13.85
N SER A 69 -15.18 5.05 -13.75
CA SER A 69 -14.83 6.10 -12.78
C SER A 69 -14.97 5.67 -11.31
N GLY A 70 -14.97 4.37 -11.04
CA GLY A 70 -14.85 3.80 -9.69
C GLY A 70 -13.40 3.82 -9.21
N HIS A 71 -13.23 3.94 -7.89
CA HIS A 71 -11.90 3.83 -7.27
C HIS A 71 -11.44 2.37 -7.29
N PHE A 72 -10.26 2.13 -7.86
CA PHE A 72 -9.66 0.81 -7.97
C PHE A 72 -8.36 0.75 -7.14
N PRO A 73 -8.28 -0.01 -6.04
CA PRO A 73 -7.12 -0.01 -5.16
C PRO A 73 -5.92 -0.73 -5.78
N LEU A 74 -4.73 -0.12 -5.74
CA LEU A 74 -3.50 -0.71 -6.29
C LEU A 74 -2.61 -1.29 -5.19
N ALA A 75 -2.32 -0.49 -4.18
CA ALA A 75 -1.45 -0.84 -3.07
C ALA A 75 -1.73 0.05 -1.86
N PHE A 76 -1.29 -0.41 -0.69
CA PHE A 76 -1.27 0.41 0.52
C PHE A 76 -0.04 0.15 1.37
N CYS A 77 0.32 1.14 2.17
CA CYS A 77 1.39 1.06 3.14
C CYS A 77 0.91 1.63 4.48
N ILE A 78 1.21 0.95 5.58
CA ILE A 78 1.13 1.53 6.91
C ILE A 78 2.56 1.91 7.30
N CYS A 79 2.77 3.17 7.68
CA CYS A 79 4.05 3.68 8.11
C CYS A 79 3.92 4.52 9.40
N GLU A 80 5.05 4.85 9.99
CA GLU A 80 5.15 5.64 11.22
C GLU A 80 4.68 7.09 11.07
N GLY A 81 4.68 7.64 9.85
CA GLY A 81 4.35 9.04 9.58
C GLY A 81 4.52 9.45 8.11
N GLU A 82 4.03 10.64 7.76
CA GLU A 82 4.18 11.27 6.43
C GLU A 82 5.56 11.91 6.28
N THR A 83 6.59 11.07 6.14
CA THR A 83 7.96 11.52 5.90
C THR A 83 8.41 11.16 4.49
N LEU A 84 9.43 11.86 3.98
CA LEU A 84 10.05 11.50 2.70
C LEU A 84 10.49 10.04 2.66
N GLU A 85 10.99 9.51 3.78
CA GLU A 85 11.43 8.12 3.90
C GLU A 85 10.26 7.13 3.81
N SER A 86 9.12 7.44 4.44
CA SER A 86 7.91 6.63 4.33
C SER A 86 7.35 6.63 2.91
N TRP A 87 7.30 7.81 2.27
CA TRP A 87 6.85 7.96 0.90
C TRP A 87 7.79 7.33 -0.13
N SER A 88 9.11 7.33 0.13
CA SER A 88 10.08 6.66 -0.76
C SER A 88 10.06 5.14 -0.59
N TRP A 89 9.58 4.65 0.55
CA TRP A 89 9.40 3.23 0.81
C TRP A 89 8.09 2.68 0.24
N PHE A 90 7.08 3.54 0.08
CA PHE A 90 5.81 3.25 -0.58
C PHE A 90 5.92 3.30 -2.10
#